data_AF-A0A9D5HRK3-F1
#
_entry.id   AF-A0A9D5HRK3-F1
#
_cell.length_a   1.000
_cell.length_b   1.000
_cell.length_c   1.000
_cell.angle_alpha   90.00
_cell.angle_beta   90.00
_cell.angle_gamma   90.00
#
_symmetry.space_group_name_H-M   'P 1'
#
loop_
_entity.id
_entity.type
_entity.pdbx_description
1 polymer ?
#
loop_
_entity_poly.entity_id
_entity_poly.type
_entity_poly.pdbx_seq_one_letter_code
_entity_poly.pdbx_strand_id
1 'polypeptide(L)'
;MQQDQRKKNSPEKDFFTEYGDANRYKIQEYTPAIDIWSIGCIFAEVLTGKPLFPGKNVVHQLDLMTDLLGTPSLDTISRVRNEKARRYLSSMRKKQPIPFSQKFPNADPLAIKLLERLLAFDPKDRPTAEEALADHYFKGLAKVEREPSCQPITKMEFEFERRRVTKEDIKELIFHEILEYHPQLLKDYTNGTERTNFLYPSAVDQFRKQFAHLEESGGKSGAVVPLERKHVSLPRKGMWKDVQELKYV
;
A
#
# COMPACT_ATOMS: atom_id res chain seq x y z
N MET A 1 -21.77 5.66 -54.27
CA MET A 1 -21.98 5.94 -52.83
C MET A 1 -21.44 4.75 -52.03
N GLN A 2 -20.18 4.80 -51.63
CA GLN A 2 -19.58 3.83 -50.71
C GLN A 2 -19.15 4.59 -49.46
N GLN A 3 -19.58 4.08 -48.31
CA GLN A 3 -19.46 4.70 -47.00
C GLN A 3 -18.01 4.69 -46.51
N ASP A 4 -17.61 5.85 -46.04
CA ASP A 4 -16.31 6.20 -45.48
C ASP A 4 -16.20 5.64 -44.05
N GLN A 5 -15.49 4.53 -43.87
CA GLN A 5 -15.16 3.97 -42.54
C GLN A 5 -13.99 4.73 -41.93
N ARG A 6 -14.26 5.93 -41.39
CA ARG A 6 -13.38 6.57 -40.41
C ARG A 6 -13.32 5.72 -39.14
N LYS A 7 -12.26 4.92 -39.00
CA LYS A 7 -11.85 4.32 -37.71
C LYS A 7 -11.71 5.44 -36.68
N LYS A 8 -12.70 5.55 -35.78
CA LYS A 8 -12.59 6.34 -34.55
C LYS A 8 -11.57 5.66 -33.65
N ASN A 9 -10.31 6.07 -33.76
CA ASN A 9 -9.35 5.86 -32.67
C ASN A 9 -9.86 6.67 -31.47
N SER A 10 -10.28 5.97 -30.42
CA SER A 10 -10.76 6.59 -29.19
C SER A 10 -9.56 7.11 -28.39
N PRO A 11 -9.61 8.35 -27.86
CA PRO A 11 -8.55 8.92 -27.01
C PRO A 11 -8.37 8.17 -25.68
N GLU A 12 -9.19 7.15 -25.43
CA GLU A 12 -9.14 6.25 -24.27
C GLU A 12 -8.08 5.15 -24.42
N LYS A 13 -7.77 4.69 -25.64
CA LYS A 13 -6.74 3.65 -25.87
C LYS A 13 -5.31 4.21 -25.76
N ASP A 14 -5.14 5.49 -26.10
CA ASP A 14 -3.87 6.18 -25.97
C ASP A 14 -3.51 6.42 -24.49
N PHE A 15 -4.50 6.48 -23.58
CA PHE A 15 -4.30 6.65 -22.13
C PHE A 15 -3.66 5.43 -21.45
N PHE A 16 -4.04 4.21 -21.82
CA PHE A 16 -3.56 2.99 -21.17
C PHE A 16 -2.20 2.52 -21.71
N THR A 17 -1.91 2.79 -22.97
CA THR A 17 -0.64 2.42 -23.59
C THR A 17 0.51 3.27 -23.03
N GLU A 18 0.26 4.53 -22.69
CA GLU A 18 1.24 5.42 -22.06
C GLU A 18 1.59 5.00 -20.62
N TYR A 19 0.69 4.33 -19.90
CA TYR A 19 0.97 3.79 -18.55
C TYR A 19 1.91 2.57 -18.58
N GLY A 20 1.94 1.81 -19.68
CA GLY A 20 2.78 0.61 -19.82
C GLY A 20 4.25 0.92 -20.13
N ASP A 21 4.51 1.95 -20.94
CA ASP A 21 5.87 2.31 -21.37
C ASP A 21 6.49 3.47 -20.55
N ALA A 22 5.68 4.26 -19.86
CA ALA A 22 6.17 5.32 -18.96
C ALA A 22 6.45 4.85 -17.53
N ASN A 23 6.51 3.52 -17.28
CA ASN A 23 6.86 2.94 -15.99
C ASN A 23 8.32 3.23 -15.52
N ARG A 24 9.00 4.16 -16.20
CA ARG A 24 10.10 4.98 -15.68
C ARG A 24 9.58 6.12 -14.80
N TYR A 25 8.47 5.91 -14.08
CA TYR A 25 7.93 6.88 -13.15
C TYR A 25 8.93 7.06 -12.01
N LYS A 26 9.52 8.25 -11.90
CA LYS A 26 10.03 8.78 -10.63
C LYS A 26 9.04 8.34 -9.55
N ILE A 27 9.47 7.58 -8.55
CA ILE A 27 8.71 7.39 -7.32
C ILE A 27 8.40 8.81 -6.84
N GLN A 28 7.19 9.26 -7.11
CA GLN A 28 6.76 10.63 -6.89
C GLN A 28 6.64 10.76 -5.39
N GLU A 29 7.69 11.24 -4.72
CA GLU A 29 7.84 11.40 -3.25
C GLU A 29 6.59 10.99 -2.46
N TYR A 30 6.41 9.68 -2.29
CA TYR A 30 5.42 9.16 -1.37
C TYR A 30 5.89 9.57 0.02
N THR A 31 5.03 10.26 0.74
CA THR A 31 5.29 10.66 2.12
C THR A 31 4.33 9.91 3.04
N PRO A 32 4.70 9.67 4.30
CA PRO A 32 3.80 9.06 5.27
C PRO A 32 2.45 9.78 5.41
N ALA A 33 2.39 11.07 5.07
CA ALA A 33 1.15 11.86 5.06
C ALA A 33 0.07 11.30 4.12
N ILE A 34 0.44 10.47 3.12
CA ILE A 34 -0.52 9.76 2.26
C ILE A 34 -1.26 8.70 3.07
N ASP A 35 -0.55 7.96 3.93
CA ASP A 35 -1.17 6.95 4.80
C ASP A 35 -2.04 7.59 5.87
N ILE A 36 -1.65 8.76 6.39
CA ILE A 36 -2.45 9.53 7.36
C ILE A 36 -3.82 9.90 6.80
N TRP A 37 -3.89 10.27 5.51
CA TRP A 37 -5.17 10.53 4.85
C TRP A 37 -6.02 9.26 4.73
N SER A 38 -5.40 8.13 4.39
CA SER A 38 -6.07 6.83 4.33
C SER A 38 -6.63 6.43 5.70
N ILE A 39 -5.88 6.66 6.78
CA ILE A 39 -6.36 6.48 8.16
C ILE A 39 -7.56 7.39 8.45
N GLY A 40 -7.53 8.65 8.02
CA GLY A 40 -8.69 9.55 8.13
C GLY A 40 -9.93 9.00 7.43
N CYS A 41 -9.79 8.43 6.23
CA CYS A 41 -10.91 7.81 5.51
C CYS A 41 -11.47 6.59 6.27
N ILE A 42 -10.59 5.71 6.76
CA ILE A 42 -10.97 4.52 7.54
C ILE A 42 -11.66 4.96 8.84
N PHE A 43 -11.13 5.96 9.53
CA PHE A 43 -11.70 6.45 10.78
C PHE A 43 -13.11 7.02 10.57
N ALA A 44 -13.33 7.81 9.52
CA ALA A 44 -14.66 8.28 9.15
C ALA A 44 -15.62 7.12 8.78
N GLU A 45 -15.11 6.08 8.12
CA GLU A 45 -15.89 4.88 7.79
C GLU A 45 -16.28 4.10 9.04
N VAL A 46 -15.40 3.97 10.04
CA VAL A 46 -15.74 3.37 11.34
C VAL A 46 -16.85 4.16 12.05
N LEU A 47 -16.81 5.50 11.98
CA LEU A 47 -17.83 6.35 12.61
C LEU A 47 -19.21 6.27 11.92
N THR A 48 -19.27 5.95 10.63
CA THR A 48 -20.50 6.03 9.81
C THR A 48 -20.98 4.68 9.27
N GLY A 49 -20.14 3.65 9.33
CA GLY A 49 -20.36 2.33 8.73
C GLY A 49 -20.36 2.34 7.19
N LYS A 50 -19.89 3.42 6.55
CA LYS A 50 -19.91 3.58 5.10
C LYS A 50 -18.64 4.30 4.61
N PRO A 51 -18.14 3.99 3.39
CA PRO A 51 -16.98 4.69 2.84
C PRO A 51 -17.19 6.20 2.78
N LEU A 52 -16.20 6.98 3.22
CA LEU A 52 -16.29 8.44 3.24
C LEU A 52 -16.37 9.05 1.83
N PHE A 53 -15.55 8.54 0.91
CA PHE A 53 -15.44 9.03 -0.47
C PHE A 53 -15.56 7.86 -1.47
N PRO A 54 -16.79 7.38 -1.77
CA PRO A 54 -17.02 6.29 -2.71
C PRO A 54 -16.99 6.77 -4.17
N GLY A 55 -15.83 7.27 -4.63
CA GLY A 55 -15.67 7.75 -6.00
C GLY A 55 -15.73 6.62 -7.03
N LYS A 56 -16.23 6.95 -8.22
CA LYS A 56 -16.39 6.00 -9.35
C LYS A 56 -15.30 6.16 -10.39
N ASN A 57 -14.63 7.31 -10.37
CA ASN A 57 -13.52 7.71 -11.21
C ASN A 57 -12.79 8.87 -10.52
N VAL A 58 -11.66 9.29 -11.09
CA VAL A 58 -10.78 10.32 -10.50
C VAL A 58 -11.50 11.65 -10.31
N VAL A 59 -12.32 12.07 -11.27
CA VAL A 59 -13.06 13.34 -11.21
C VAL A 59 -14.11 13.31 -10.10
N HIS A 60 -14.91 12.23 -10.06
CA HIS A 60 -15.92 12.04 -9.01
C HIS A 60 -15.26 11.96 -7.61
N GLN A 61 -14.09 11.35 -7.49
CA GLN A 61 -13.33 11.32 -6.23
C GLN A 61 -12.96 12.74 -5.76
N LEU A 62 -12.45 13.58 -6.67
CA LEU A 62 -12.12 14.98 -6.36
C LEU A 62 -13.36 15.81 -6.01
N ASP A 63 -14.48 15.57 -6.69
CA ASP A 63 -15.76 16.20 -6.35
C ASP A 63 -16.18 15.85 -4.93
N LEU A 64 -16.19 14.56 -4.56
CA LEU A 64 -16.56 14.11 -3.21
C LEU A 64 -15.65 14.68 -2.13
N MET A 65 -14.34 14.73 -2.37
CA MET A 65 -13.38 15.33 -1.45
C MET A 65 -13.68 16.82 -1.22
N THR A 66 -13.88 17.57 -2.30
CA THR A 66 -14.13 19.03 -2.23
C THR A 66 -15.54 19.38 -1.78
N ASP A 67 -16.51 18.47 -1.90
CA ASP A 67 -17.85 18.64 -1.34
C ASP A 67 -17.82 18.66 0.20
N LEU A 68 -16.93 17.85 0.80
CA LEU A 68 -16.75 17.84 2.26
C LEU A 68 -15.76 18.92 2.73
N LEU A 69 -14.57 18.96 2.14
CA LEU A 69 -13.45 19.80 2.60
C LEU A 69 -13.48 21.23 2.04
N GLY A 70 -14.39 21.51 1.11
CA GLY A 70 -14.38 22.74 0.33
C GLY A 70 -13.33 22.71 -0.78
N THR A 71 -13.34 23.76 -1.62
CA THR A 71 -12.32 23.91 -2.66
C THR A 71 -11.02 24.40 -2.05
N PRO A 72 -9.87 23.75 -2.32
CA PRO A 72 -8.58 24.19 -1.77
C PRO A 72 -8.21 25.60 -2.19
N SER A 73 -7.28 26.20 -1.43
CA SER A 73 -6.70 27.49 -1.78
C SER A 73 -5.92 27.40 -3.11
N LEU A 74 -5.77 28.52 -3.82
CA LEU A 74 -4.99 28.55 -5.06
C LEU A 74 -3.53 28.16 -4.83
N ASP A 75 -2.98 28.50 -3.66
CA ASP A 75 -1.65 28.12 -3.23
C ASP A 75 -1.53 26.59 -3.08
N THR A 76 -2.48 25.94 -2.42
CA THR A 76 -2.55 24.48 -2.32
C THR A 76 -2.70 23.82 -3.70
N ILE A 77 -3.55 24.37 -4.57
CA ILE A 77 -3.75 23.86 -5.94
C ILE A 77 -2.45 23.98 -6.76
N SER A 78 -1.69 25.06 -6.60
CA SER A 78 -0.44 25.28 -7.34
C SER A 78 0.61 24.19 -7.07
N ARG A 79 0.59 23.60 -5.86
CA ARG A 79 1.47 22.50 -5.43
C ARG A 79 1.04 21.12 -5.95
N VAL A 80 -0.15 20.99 -6.52
CA VAL A 80 -0.64 19.72 -7.08
C VAL A 80 0.21 19.36 -8.30
N ARG A 81 0.95 18.26 -8.21
CA ARG A 81 1.87 17.79 -9.27
C ARG A 81 1.15 17.26 -10.51
N ASN A 82 -0.02 16.65 -10.32
CA ASN A 82 -0.80 16.12 -11.43
C ASN A 82 -1.49 17.27 -12.18
N GLU A 83 -1.04 17.51 -13.41
CA GLU A 83 -1.53 18.64 -14.22
C GLU A 83 -3.04 18.56 -14.51
N LYS A 84 -3.58 17.36 -14.76
CA LYS A 84 -5.01 17.16 -15.02
C LYS A 84 -5.83 17.48 -13.77
N ALA A 85 -5.41 16.99 -12.61
CA ALA A 85 -6.06 17.27 -11.33
C ALA A 85 -5.97 18.77 -10.97
N ARG A 86 -4.80 19.39 -11.18
CA ARG A 86 -4.58 20.82 -10.96
C ARG A 86 -5.51 21.69 -11.80
N ARG A 87 -5.60 21.43 -13.11
CA ARG A 87 -6.52 22.15 -14.00
C ARG A 87 -7.97 22.00 -13.57
N TYR A 88 -8.38 20.78 -13.23
CA TYR A 88 -9.74 20.50 -12.78
C TYR A 88 -10.09 21.25 -11.49
N LEU A 89 -9.22 21.21 -10.48
CA LEU A 89 -9.40 21.94 -9.22
C LEU A 89 -9.40 23.46 -9.41
N SER A 90 -8.63 23.98 -10.36
CA SER A 90 -8.61 25.41 -10.70
C SER A 90 -9.88 25.87 -11.42
N SER A 91 -10.49 25.02 -12.25
CA SER A 91 -11.66 25.39 -13.06
C SER A 91 -13.00 25.11 -12.37
N MET A 92 -13.02 24.38 -11.25
CA MET A 92 -14.26 24.05 -10.56
C MET A 92 -14.85 25.25 -9.81
N ARG A 93 -16.17 25.23 -9.60
CA ARG A 93 -16.85 26.23 -8.75
C ARG A 93 -16.34 26.12 -7.32
N LYS A 94 -16.06 27.26 -6.67
CA LYS A 94 -15.68 27.31 -5.26
C LYS A 94 -16.78 26.73 -4.37
N LYS A 95 -16.41 25.76 -3.53
CA LYS A 95 -17.24 25.11 -2.52
C LYS A 95 -16.73 25.50 -1.14
N GLN A 96 -17.65 25.75 -0.21
CA GLN A 96 -17.31 25.95 1.19
C GLN A 96 -17.19 24.61 1.91
N PRO A 97 -16.28 24.45 2.88
CA PRO A 97 -16.19 23.24 3.69
C PRO A 97 -17.49 23.04 4.48
N ILE A 98 -17.88 21.78 4.63
CA ILE A 98 -18.97 21.39 5.54
C ILE A 98 -18.33 21.14 6.92
N PRO A 99 -18.85 21.75 8.00
CA PRO A 99 -18.37 21.45 9.35
C PRO A 99 -18.47 19.95 9.64
N PHE A 100 -17.41 19.33 10.17
CA PHE A 100 -17.43 17.88 10.40
C PHE A 100 -18.45 17.48 11.46
N SER A 101 -18.74 18.36 12.42
CA SER A 101 -19.85 18.17 13.37
C SER A 101 -21.21 18.00 12.69
N GLN A 102 -21.43 18.63 11.53
CA GLN A 102 -22.64 18.45 10.74
C GLN A 102 -22.62 17.12 9.96
N LYS A 103 -21.44 16.73 9.44
CA LYS A 103 -21.28 15.47 8.70
C LYS A 103 -21.33 14.24 9.61
N PHE A 104 -20.84 14.36 10.84
CA PHE A 104 -20.70 13.31 11.84
C PHE A 104 -21.41 13.70 13.15
N PRO A 105 -22.74 13.89 13.14
CA PRO A 105 -23.48 14.49 14.26
C PRO A 105 -23.45 13.67 15.56
N ASN A 106 -23.20 12.36 15.47
CA ASN A 106 -23.18 11.45 16.62
C ASN A 106 -21.76 11.10 17.07
N ALA A 107 -20.73 11.67 16.45
CA ALA A 107 -19.34 11.37 16.79
C ALA A 107 -18.86 12.21 17.98
N ASP A 108 -17.91 11.66 18.74
CA ASP A 108 -17.22 12.38 19.81
C ASP A 108 -16.55 13.66 19.24
N PRO A 109 -16.73 14.84 19.87
CA PRO A 109 -16.06 16.07 19.45
C PRO A 109 -14.53 15.96 19.32
N LEU A 110 -13.87 15.16 20.15
CA LEU A 110 -12.44 14.88 20.06
C LEU A 110 -12.11 14.04 18.82
N ALA A 111 -12.94 13.04 18.51
CA ALA A 111 -12.81 12.26 17.27
C ALA A 111 -12.91 13.16 16.04
N ILE A 112 -13.89 14.07 16.03
CA ILE A 112 -14.11 15.02 14.93
C ILE A 112 -12.88 15.91 14.74
N LYS A 113 -12.33 16.48 15.82
CA LYS A 113 -11.16 17.36 15.76
C LYS A 113 -9.89 16.64 15.28
N LEU A 114 -9.72 15.37 15.66
CA LEU A 114 -8.63 14.55 15.11
C LEU A 114 -8.88 14.28 13.62
N LEU A 115 -10.09 13.85 13.26
CA LEU A 115 -10.47 13.49 11.90
C LEU A 115 -10.28 14.65 10.90
N GLU A 116 -10.64 15.88 11.29
CA GLU A 116 -10.43 17.09 10.48
C GLU A 116 -8.95 17.28 10.10
N ARG A 117 -8.02 17.01 11.02
CA ARG A 117 -6.57 17.13 10.76
C ARG A 117 -6.04 15.98 9.91
N LEU A 118 -6.51 14.75 10.13
CA LEU A 118 -6.11 13.59 9.31
C LEU A 118 -6.52 13.78 7.84
N LEU A 119 -7.68 14.41 7.61
CA LEU A 119 -8.25 14.70 6.29
C LEU A 119 -7.92 16.11 5.78
N ALA A 120 -6.84 16.74 6.29
CA ALA A 120 -6.37 17.99 5.73
C ALA A 120 -5.96 17.83 4.26
N PHE A 121 -6.32 18.81 3.42
CA PHE A 121 -6.10 18.70 1.98
C PHE A 121 -4.61 18.74 1.62
N ASP A 122 -3.86 19.70 2.20
CA ASP A 122 -2.40 19.75 2.04
C ASP A 122 -1.75 18.65 2.90
N PRO A 123 -0.90 17.78 2.32
CA PRO A 123 -0.20 16.76 3.10
C PRO A 123 0.65 17.32 4.25
N LYS A 124 1.11 18.57 4.18
CA LYS A 124 1.90 19.21 5.25
C LYS A 124 1.09 19.56 6.48
N ASP A 125 -0.22 19.71 6.33
CA ASP A 125 -1.13 20.07 7.42
C ASP A 125 -1.63 18.82 8.19
N ARG A 126 -1.23 17.63 7.73
CA ARG A 126 -1.58 16.35 8.37
C ARG A 126 -0.56 16.03 9.48
N PRO A 127 -1.02 15.55 10.65
CA PRO A 127 -0.12 15.11 11.71
C PRO A 127 0.63 13.86 11.28
N THR A 128 1.79 13.61 11.89
CA THR A 128 2.45 12.31 11.85
C THR A 128 1.62 11.26 12.60
N ALA A 129 1.92 9.97 12.38
CA ALA A 129 1.25 8.89 13.09
C ALA A 129 1.47 8.99 14.62
N GLU A 130 2.67 9.38 15.04
CA GLU A 130 3.02 9.60 16.45
C GLU A 130 2.20 10.75 17.07
N GLU A 131 2.11 11.89 16.36
CA GLU A 131 1.30 13.04 16.81
C GLU A 131 -0.20 12.72 16.85
N ALA A 132 -0.70 11.93 15.90
CA ALA A 132 -2.09 11.50 15.87
C ALA A 132 -2.41 10.55 17.05
N LEU A 133 -1.50 9.64 17.39
CA LEU A 133 -1.65 8.71 18.50
C LEU A 133 -1.57 9.40 19.87
N ALA A 134 -0.77 10.47 19.97
CA ALA A 134 -0.69 11.31 21.16
C ALA A 134 -1.89 12.25 21.33
N ASP A 135 -2.88 12.23 20.43
CA ASP A 135 -4.03 13.11 20.50
C ASP A 135 -4.92 12.85 21.73
N HIS A 136 -5.60 13.90 22.20
CA HIS A 136 -6.54 13.83 23.32
C HIS A 136 -7.65 12.80 23.11
N TYR A 137 -8.03 12.52 21.87
CA TYR A 137 -8.99 11.46 21.54
C TYR A 137 -8.54 10.07 22.04
N PHE A 138 -7.23 9.77 22.00
CA PHE A 138 -6.68 8.49 22.46
C PHE A 138 -6.16 8.53 23.90
N LYS A 139 -6.44 9.61 24.65
CA LYS A 139 -5.98 9.76 26.03
C LYS A 139 -6.49 8.59 26.89
N GLY A 140 -5.55 7.88 27.52
CA GLY A 140 -5.83 6.70 28.36
C GLY A 140 -5.85 5.37 27.58
N LEU A 141 -5.80 5.41 26.26
CA LEU A 141 -5.65 4.23 25.40
C LEU A 141 -4.20 4.06 24.91
N ALA A 142 -3.53 5.17 24.58
CA ALA A 142 -2.14 5.17 24.13
C ALA A 142 -1.20 4.62 25.22
N LYS A 143 -0.36 3.66 24.85
CA LYS A 143 0.63 3.03 25.72
C LYS A 143 1.97 3.03 25.00
N VAL A 144 2.74 4.09 25.21
CA VAL A 144 4.06 4.31 24.59
C VAL A 144 4.96 3.08 24.70
N GLU A 145 4.94 2.37 25.82
CA GLU A 145 5.76 1.17 26.04
C GLU A 145 5.38 -0.03 25.15
N ARG A 146 4.18 -0.03 24.58
CA ARG A 146 3.69 -1.04 23.63
C ARG A 146 3.67 -0.54 22.20
N GLU A 147 4.17 0.67 21.95
CA GLU A 147 4.15 1.36 20.66
C GLU A 147 5.58 1.68 20.22
N PRO A 148 6.44 0.66 19.99
CA PRO A 148 7.83 0.90 19.62
C PRO A 148 7.92 1.50 18.21
N SER A 149 8.59 2.65 18.08
CA SER A 149 8.93 3.19 16.76
C SER A 149 10.05 2.36 16.12
N CYS A 150 9.88 2.02 14.84
CA CYS A 150 10.95 1.43 14.05
C CYS A 150 11.96 2.51 13.66
N GLN A 151 13.24 2.14 13.55
CA GLN A 151 14.23 3.05 12.99
C GLN A 151 13.88 3.34 11.51
N PRO A 152 14.07 4.58 11.03
CA PRO A 152 13.80 4.90 9.64
C PRO A 152 14.58 3.96 8.71
N ILE A 153 13.86 3.29 7.82
CA ILE A 153 14.46 2.48 6.78
C ILE A 153 15.26 3.39 5.85
N THR A 154 16.53 3.06 5.65
CA THR A 154 17.40 3.88 4.79
C THR A 154 16.99 3.73 3.32
N LYS A 155 17.21 4.78 2.53
CA LYS A 155 16.96 4.72 1.07
C LYS A 155 17.78 3.64 0.36
N MET A 156 18.88 3.19 0.95
CA MET A 156 19.70 2.10 0.42
C MET A 156 18.97 0.75 0.50
N GLU A 157 18.11 0.54 1.49
CA GLU A 157 17.32 -0.70 1.56
C GLU A 157 16.32 -0.81 0.41
N PHE A 158 15.93 0.32 -0.21
CA PHE A 158 15.08 0.37 -1.41
C PHE A 158 15.89 0.54 -2.71
N GLU A 159 17.21 0.36 -2.68
CA GLU A 159 18.04 0.55 -3.89
C GLU A 159 17.70 -0.47 -4.98
N PHE A 160 17.29 -1.69 -4.60
CA PHE A 160 16.89 -2.74 -5.53
C PHE A 160 15.73 -2.33 -6.44
N GLU A 161 14.77 -1.53 -5.95
CA GLU A 161 13.64 -1.01 -6.74
C GLU A 161 14.09 -0.01 -7.82
N ARG A 162 15.26 0.61 -7.65
CA ARG A 162 15.83 1.56 -8.60
C ARG A 162 16.66 0.89 -9.68
N ARG A 163 17.04 -0.38 -9.49
CA ARG A 163 17.83 -1.15 -10.46
C ARG A 163 16.91 -1.67 -11.55
N ARG A 164 17.40 -1.67 -12.80
CA ARG A 164 16.72 -2.39 -13.87
C ARG A 164 17.01 -3.86 -13.68
N VAL A 165 16.00 -4.61 -13.26
CA VAL A 165 16.05 -6.05 -13.04
C VAL A 165 15.16 -6.73 -14.08
N THR A 166 15.62 -7.86 -14.61
CA THR A 166 14.82 -8.73 -15.45
C THR A 166 13.86 -9.57 -14.59
N LYS A 167 12.92 -10.27 -15.24
CA LYS A 167 12.03 -11.20 -14.54
C LYS A 167 12.82 -12.33 -13.86
N GLU A 168 13.88 -12.79 -14.51
CA GLU A 168 14.77 -13.82 -14.02
C GLU A 168 15.53 -13.33 -12.79
N ASP A 169 16.06 -12.10 -12.80
CA ASP A 169 16.71 -11.49 -11.64
C ASP A 169 15.75 -11.38 -10.45
N ILE A 170 14.49 -10.99 -10.68
CA ILE A 170 13.49 -10.92 -9.60
C ILE A 170 13.22 -12.30 -8.99
N LYS A 171 13.13 -13.35 -9.82
CA LYS A 171 12.95 -14.73 -9.33
C LYS A 171 14.13 -15.16 -8.46
N GLU A 172 15.36 -14.85 -8.87
CA GLU A 172 16.56 -15.14 -8.09
C GLU A 172 16.57 -14.36 -6.77
N LEU A 173 16.25 -13.06 -6.78
CA LEU A 173 16.17 -12.24 -5.57
C LEU A 173 15.14 -12.80 -4.57
N ILE A 174 13.94 -13.17 -5.03
CA ILE A 174 12.92 -13.80 -4.17
C ILE A 174 13.43 -15.14 -3.63
N PHE A 175 14.11 -15.93 -4.47
CA PHE A 175 14.66 -17.21 -4.03
C PHE A 175 15.75 -17.04 -2.98
N HIS A 176 16.66 -16.08 -3.15
CA HIS A 176 17.68 -15.74 -2.16
C HIS A 176 17.07 -15.30 -0.83
N GLU A 177 16.01 -14.49 -0.86
CA GLU A 177 15.27 -14.13 0.35
C GLU A 177 14.71 -15.38 1.05
N ILE A 178 14.12 -16.32 0.31
CA ILE A 178 13.64 -17.60 0.87
C ILE A 178 14.81 -18.37 1.52
N LEU A 179 15.96 -18.50 0.86
CA LEU A 179 17.11 -19.23 1.40
C LEU A 179 17.55 -18.69 2.78
N GLU A 180 17.47 -17.38 3.00
CA GLU A 180 17.81 -16.76 4.29
C GLU A 180 16.94 -17.27 5.45
N TYR A 181 15.66 -17.53 5.21
CA TYR A 181 14.75 -18.10 6.21
C TYR A 181 14.80 -19.63 6.29
N HIS A 182 15.51 -20.31 5.40
CA HIS A 182 15.58 -21.77 5.30
C HIS A 182 17.03 -22.30 5.34
N PRO A 183 17.67 -22.40 6.54
CA PRO A 183 19.09 -22.75 6.68
C PRO A 183 19.52 -24.10 6.09
N GLN A 184 18.61 -25.08 6.02
CA GLN A 184 18.89 -26.38 5.38
C GLN A 184 18.94 -26.23 3.86
N LEU A 185 17.97 -25.53 3.27
CA LEU A 185 17.91 -25.26 1.84
C LEU A 185 19.09 -24.41 1.38
N LEU A 186 19.52 -23.44 2.21
CA LEU A 186 20.72 -22.64 1.95
C LEU A 186 21.98 -23.52 1.89
N LYS A 187 22.14 -24.48 2.81
CA LYS A 187 23.27 -25.41 2.79
C LYS A 187 23.27 -26.28 1.53
N ASP A 188 22.11 -26.82 1.14
CA ASP A 188 21.99 -27.67 -0.05
C ASP A 188 22.29 -26.89 -1.34
N TYR A 189 21.88 -25.61 -1.38
CA TYR A 189 22.17 -24.67 -2.47
C TYR A 189 23.66 -24.30 -2.55
N THR A 190 24.30 -23.95 -1.42
CA THR A 190 25.72 -23.59 -1.36
C THR A 190 26.65 -24.77 -1.67
N ASN A 191 26.24 -25.99 -1.32
CA ASN A 191 27.02 -27.20 -1.56
C ASN A 191 27.00 -27.69 -3.02
N GLY A 192 26.37 -26.95 -3.94
CA GLY A 192 26.46 -27.20 -5.38
C GLY A 192 25.73 -28.46 -5.85
N THR A 193 24.76 -28.96 -5.10
CA THR A 193 23.93 -30.08 -5.53
C THR A 193 23.14 -29.65 -6.76
N GLU A 194 23.53 -30.19 -7.92
CA GLU A 194 23.10 -29.81 -9.27
C GLU A 194 21.62 -29.49 -9.37
N ARG A 195 21.30 -28.38 -10.06
CA ARG A 195 19.97 -27.97 -10.55
C ARG A 195 18.85 -28.43 -9.63
N THR A 196 18.45 -27.56 -8.71
CA THR A 196 17.17 -27.70 -8.02
C THR A 196 16.06 -27.85 -9.06
N ASN A 197 15.73 -29.08 -9.43
CA ASN A 197 14.50 -29.42 -10.09
C ASN A 197 13.44 -28.92 -9.11
N PHE A 198 12.78 -27.82 -9.48
CA PHE A 198 11.73 -27.18 -8.70
C PHE A 198 10.57 -28.17 -8.57
N LEU A 199 10.69 -29.07 -7.59
CA LEU A 199 9.61 -29.87 -7.06
C LEU A 199 9.41 -29.45 -5.60
N TYR A 200 9.13 -28.16 -5.40
CA TYR A 200 8.26 -27.82 -4.29
C TYR A 200 6.88 -28.31 -4.75
N PRO A 201 6.26 -29.30 -4.08
CA PRO A 201 4.85 -29.54 -4.32
C PRO A 201 4.19 -28.20 -4.06
N SER A 202 3.44 -27.69 -5.04
CA SER A 202 2.76 -26.41 -4.90
C SER A 202 2.10 -26.39 -3.52
N ALA A 203 2.10 -25.25 -2.81
CA ALA A 203 1.33 -25.16 -1.57
C ALA A 203 -0.11 -25.66 -1.79
N VAL A 204 -0.63 -25.53 -3.02
CA VAL A 204 -1.89 -26.11 -3.51
C VAL A 204 -1.89 -27.65 -3.56
N ASP A 205 -0.79 -28.30 -3.93
CA ASP A 205 -0.65 -29.76 -3.94
C ASP A 205 -0.55 -30.34 -2.52
N GLN A 206 0.14 -29.65 -1.61
CA GLN A 206 0.14 -29.99 -0.19
C GLN A 206 -1.25 -29.79 0.42
N PHE A 207 -1.94 -28.69 0.06
CA PHE A 207 -3.31 -28.44 0.50
C PHE A 207 -4.29 -29.49 -0.04
N ARG A 208 -4.15 -29.89 -1.31
CA ARG A 208 -4.95 -30.96 -1.93
C ARG A 208 -4.70 -32.31 -1.29
N LYS A 209 -3.45 -32.65 -0.95
CA LYS A 209 -3.12 -33.88 -0.20
C LYS A 209 -3.68 -33.85 1.22
N GLN A 210 -3.60 -32.70 1.91
CA GLN A 210 -4.20 -32.54 3.24
C GLN A 210 -5.73 -32.64 3.19
N PHE A 211 -6.37 -32.10 2.15
CA PHE A 211 -7.81 -32.24 1.93
C PHE A 211 -8.22 -33.66 1.55
N ALA A 212 -7.46 -34.34 0.68
CA ALA A 212 -7.71 -35.74 0.33
C ALA A 212 -7.62 -36.68 1.55
N HIS A 213 -6.66 -36.43 2.45
CA HIS A 213 -6.57 -37.18 3.71
C HIS A 213 -7.74 -36.90 4.67
N LEU A 214 -8.36 -35.72 4.62
CA LEU A 214 -9.55 -35.38 5.42
C LEU A 214 -10.84 -35.99 4.85
N GLU A 215 -10.93 -36.19 3.53
CA GLU A 215 -12.04 -36.88 2.89
C GLU A 215 -11.99 -38.41 3.11
N GLU A 216 -10.78 -39.00 3.18
CA GLU A 216 -10.60 -40.42 3.48
C GLU A 216 -10.75 -40.75 4.98
N SER A 217 -10.48 -39.79 5.87
CA SER A 217 -10.70 -39.96 7.32
C SER A 217 -12.08 -39.43 7.74
N GLY A 218 -13.11 -40.03 7.15
CA GLY A 218 -14.50 -39.88 7.58
C GLY A 218 -14.66 -40.32 9.05
N GLY A 219 -14.62 -39.34 9.95
CA GLY A 219 -15.09 -39.45 11.32
C GLY A 219 -14.06 -39.96 12.33
N LYS A 220 -13.25 -39.05 12.88
CA LYS A 220 -12.84 -39.08 14.30
C LYS A 220 -12.34 -37.71 14.72
N SER A 221 -13.14 -37.04 15.54
CA SER A 221 -12.86 -35.75 16.16
C SER A 221 -11.62 -35.83 17.06
N GLY A 222 -10.56 -35.10 16.71
CA GLY A 222 -9.41 -34.85 17.55
C GLY A 222 -8.96 -33.40 17.37
N ALA A 223 -8.83 -32.66 18.47
CA ALA A 223 -8.56 -31.22 18.47
C ALA A 223 -7.27 -30.86 17.74
N VAL A 224 -7.39 -30.05 16.68
CA VAL A 224 -6.25 -29.46 15.97
C VAL A 224 -5.77 -28.26 16.77
N VAL A 225 -4.60 -28.39 17.41
CA VAL A 225 -3.89 -27.26 18.03
C VAL A 225 -3.22 -26.45 16.91
N PRO A 226 -3.49 -25.14 16.76
CA PRO A 226 -2.82 -24.33 15.75
C PRO A 226 -1.32 -24.19 16.08
N LEU A 227 -0.44 -24.55 15.14
CA LEU A 227 0.98 -24.19 15.23
C LEU A 227 1.11 -22.66 15.17
N GLU A 228 1.66 -22.08 16.23
CA GLU A 228 2.04 -20.66 16.27
C GLU A 228 2.98 -20.30 15.10
N ARG A 229 2.68 -19.17 14.44
CA ARG A 229 3.54 -18.59 13.41
C ARG A 229 4.85 -18.11 14.05
N LYS A 230 5.93 -18.87 13.85
CA LYS A 230 7.28 -18.57 14.40
C LYS A 230 8.08 -17.51 13.63
N HIS A 231 7.61 -17.02 12.49
CA HIS A 231 8.38 -16.09 11.65
C HIS A 231 7.69 -14.73 11.55
N VAL A 232 8.33 -13.72 12.14
CA VAL A 232 8.00 -12.31 11.97
C VAL A 232 8.69 -11.83 10.69
N SER A 233 7.89 -11.42 9.71
CA SER A 233 8.28 -11.00 8.36
C SER A 233 8.94 -9.62 8.29
N LEU A 234 9.77 -9.26 9.29
CA LEU A 234 10.55 -8.03 9.24
C LEU A 234 11.94 -8.35 8.66
N PRO A 235 12.40 -7.63 7.63
CA PRO A 235 13.75 -7.81 7.11
C PRO A 235 14.77 -7.49 8.22
N ARG A 236 15.70 -8.42 8.47
CA ARG A 236 16.78 -8.22 9.44
C ARG A 236 17.89 -7.36 8.81
N LYS A 237 18.59 -6.63 9.68
CA LYS A 237 19.65 -5.66 9.39
C LYS A 237 20.90 -6.36 8.80
N GLY A 238 20.84 -6.77 7.54
CA GLY A 238 21.94 -7.49 6.87
C GLY A 238 21.93 -7.50 5.34
N MET A 239 20.83 -7.09 4.69
CA MET A 239 20.51 -7.45 3.30
C MET A 239 21.43 -6.95 2.16
N TRP A 240 22.50 -6.16 2.39
CA TRP A 240 23.23 -5.52 1.27
C TRP A 240 24.75 -5.47 1.38
N LYS A 241 25.38 -6.16 2.33
CA LYS A 241 26.85 -6.20 2.37
C LYS A 241 27.45 -7.29 1.47
N ASP A 242 26.73 -8.37 1.23
CA ASP A 242 27.36 -9.58 0.66
C ASP A 242 27.20 -9.73 -0.86
N VAL A 243 26.51 -8.78 -1.53
CA VAL A 243 26.33 -8.83 -3.00
C VAL A 243 27.52 -8.21 -3.76
N GLN A 244 28.55 -7.69 -3.08
CA GLN A 244 29.77 -7.18 -3.74
C GLN A 244 30.92 -8.20 -3.87
N GLU A 245 30.89 -9.34 -3.19
CA GLU A 245 32.04 -10.28 -3.21
C GLU A 245 31.99 -11.38 -4.29
N LEU A 246 30.89 -11.54 -5.03
CA LEU A 246 30.78 -12.59 -6.07
C LEU A 246 31.20 -12.16 -7.49
N LYS A 247 32.09 -11.17 -7.63
CA LYS A 247 32.65 -10.77 -8.95
C LYS A 247 34.14 -11.04 -9.15
N TYR A 248 34.77 -11.83 -8.28
CA TYR A 248 36.14 -12.31 -8.50
C TYR A 248 36.34 -13.73 -7.98
N VAL A 249 35.78 -14.72 -8.66
CA VAL A 249 36.42 -16.01 -9.01
C VAL A 249 35.80 -16.48 -10.33
#